data_AF-A0A961FX81-F1
#
_entry.id   AF-A0A961FX81-F1
#
_cell.length_a   1.000
_cell.length_b   1.000
_cell.length_c   1.000
_cell.angle_alpha   90.00
_cell.angle_beta   90.00
_cell.angle_gamma   90.00
#
_symmetry.space_group_name_H-M   'P 1'
#
loop_
_entity.id
_entity.type
_entity.pdbx_description
1 polymer ?
#
loop_
_entity_poly.entity_id
_entity_poly.type
_entity_poly.pdbx_seq_one_letter_code
_entity_poly.pdbx_strand_id
1 'polypeptide(L)'
;MKHPLSLFSALCALAFPVDRAAAADPPPNIVWIVVDDMSCHFGYQGEPLARTPHVDRLAKEGVVFARAYATAPVCSAFRTAMITSMWQTA
;
A
#
# COMPACT_ATOMS: atom_id res chain seq x y z
N MET A 1 38.95 -3.98 46.68
CA MET A 1 37.65 -3.25 46.69
C MET A 1 37.30 -2.70 45.29
N LYS A 2 37.27 -3.51 44.21
CA LYS A 2 36.92 -3.05 42.84
C LYS A 2 35.94 -3.99 42.09
N HIS A 3 35.37 -5.00 42.76
CA HIS A 3 34.57 -6.05 42.11
C HIS A 3 33.02 -5.98 42.21
N PRO A 4 32.36 -5.13 43.02
CA PRO A 4 30.89 -5.21 43.14
C PRO A 4 30.14 -4.60 41.93
N LEU A 5 30.75 -3.66 41.20
CA LEU A 5 30.12 -3.00 40.03
C LEU A 5 30.17 -3.86 38.76
N SER A 6 31.16 -4.73 38.61
CA SER A 6 31.32 -5.58 37.41
C SER A 6 30.35 -6.76 37.39
N LEU A 7 29.99 -7.32 38.55
CA LEU A 7 29.01 -8.41 38.67
C LEU A 7 27.57 -7.94 38.43
N PHE A 8 27.23 -6.71 38.80
CA PHE A 8 25.90 -6.15 38.58
C PHE A 8 25.63 -5.89 37.08
N SER A 9 26.64 -5.44 36.35
CA SER A 9 26.55 -5.23 34.89
C SER A 9 26.35 -6.54 34.12
N ALA A 10 26.99 -7.64 34.54
CA ALA A 10 26.82 -8.95 33.91
C ALA A 10 25.43 -9.56 34.17
N LEU A 11 24.84 -9.30 35.34
CA LEU A 11 23.50 -9.81 35.70
C LEU A 11 22.38 -9.09 34.91
N CYS A 12 22.54 -7.80 34.63
CA CYS A 12 21.58 -7.04 33.81
C CYS A 12 21.55 -7.50 32.34
N ALA A 13 22.69 -7.96 31.78
CA ALA A 13 22.76 -8.45 30.41
C ALA A 13 22.03 -9.81 30.20
N LEU A 14 21.84 -10.59 31.27
CA LEU A 14 21.08 -11.84 31.26
C LEU A 14 19.57 -11.64 31.45
N ALA A 15 19.14 -10.50 32.02
CA ALA A 15 17.73 -10.22 32.32
C ALA A 15 16.95 -9.59 31.15
N PHE A 16 17.65 -9.01 30.18
CA PHE A 16 17.05 -8.40 28.99
C PHE A 16 17.67 -9.03 27.74
N PRO A 17 17.11 -10.14 27.22
CA PRO A 17 17.46 -10.57 25.88
C PRO A 17 17.16 -9.39 24.95
N VAL A 18 18.20 -8.84 24.32
CA VAL A 18 18.06 -7.90 23.22
C VAL A 18 17.36 -8.68 22.12
N ASP A 19 16.06 -8.48 22.00
CA ASP A 19 15.30 -8.98 20.86
C ASP A 19 15.93 -8.32 19.64
N ARG A 20 16.61 -9.13 18.83
CA ARG A 20 17.18 -8.66 17.57
C ARG A 20 15.97 -8.36 16.71
N ALA A 21 15.58 -7.09 16.65
CA ALA A 21 14.54 -6.62 15.75
C ALA A 21 14.79 -7.28 14.39
N ALA A 22 13.85 -8.15 13.99
CA ALA A 22 13.94 -8.81 12.70
C ALA A 22 14.19 -7.73 11.66
N ALA A 23 15.18 -7.93 10.79
CA ALA A 23 15.46 -6.99 9.72
C ALA A 23 14.13 -6.76 9.00
N ALA A 24 13.64 -5.52 9.04
CA ALA A 24 12.36 -5.18 8.44
C ALA A 24 12.41 -5.62 6.97
N ASP A 25 11.36 -6.30 6.51
CA ASP A 25 11.26 -6.65 5.10
C ASP A 25 11.46 -5.38 4.26
N PRO A 26 12.16 -5.49 3.11
CA PRO A 26 12.32 -4.35 2.23
C PRO A 26 10.95 -3.80 1.87
N PRO A 27 10.79 -2.47 1.76
CA PRO A 27 9.52 -1.88 1.39
C PRO A 27 9.05 -2.46 0.04
N PRO A 28 7.75 -2.70 -0.14
CA PRO A 28 7.25 -3.26 -1.38
C PRO A 28 7.45 -2.26 -2.53
N ASN A 29 7.66 -2.79 -3.73
CA ASN A 29 7.55 -1.98 -4.94
C ASN A 29 6.08 -1.62 -5.18
N ILE A 30 5.81 -0.37 -5.53
CA ILE A 30 4.46 0.11 -5.86
C ILE A 30 4.39 0.36 -7.37
N VAL A 31 3.48 -0.33 -8.04
CA VAL A 31 3.17 -0.09 -9.46
C VAL A 31 1.79 0.55 -9.55
N TRP A 32 1.74 1.82 -9.94
CA TRP A 32 0.49 2.55 -10.12
C TRP A 32 0.05 2.50 -11.59
N ILE A 33 -1.05 1.81 -11.86
CA ILE A 33 -1.67 1.73 -13.19
C ILE A 33 -2.92 2.63 -13.20
N VAL A 34 -2.97 3.59 -14.13
CA VAL A 34 -4.12 4.48 -14.35
C VAL A 34 -4.54 4.36 -15.82
N VAL A 35 -5.84 4.24 -16.06
CA VAL A 35 -6.42 4.18 -17.40
C VAL A 35 -7.27 5.43 -17.61
N ASP A 36 -6.97 6.20 -18.66
CA ASP A 36 -7.77 7.37 -19.05
C ASP A 36 -9.09 6.93 -19.71
N ASP A 37 -10.14 7.71 -19.49
CA ASP A 37 -11.47 7.59 -20.10
C ASP A 37 -12.14 6.20 -19.95
N MET A 38 -11.92 5.54 -18.81
CA MET A 38 -12.48 4.21 -18.52
C MET A 38 -13.63 4.30 -17.51
N SER A 39 -14.75 3.63 -17.84
CA SER A 39 -15.89 3.42 -16.95
C SER A 39 -15.84 2.02 -16.31
N CYS A 40 -16.73 1.72 -15.37
CA CYS A 40 -16.80 0.43 -14.67
C CYS A 40 -17.42 -0.71 -15.51
N HIS A 41 -16.88 -0.93 -16.71
CA HIS A 41 -17.31 -1.96 -17.66
C HIS A 41 -16.22 -3.04 -17.82
N PHE A 42 -15.93 -3.76 -16.75
CA PHE A 42 -14.97 -4.88 -16.76
C PHE A 42 -15.69 -6.24 -16.73
N GLY A 43 -15.02 -7.26 -17.27
CA GLY A 43 -15.51 -8.64 -17.27
C GLY A 43 -15.80 -9.16 -15.85
N TYR A 44 -14.94 -8.86 -14.87
CA TYR A 44 -15.17 -9.22 -13.46
C TYR A 44 -16.42 -8.56 -12.85
N GLN A 45 -16.94 -7.48 -13.45
CA GLN A 45 -18.17 -6.81 -13.02
C GLN A 45 -19.42 -7.37 -13.72
N GLY A 46 -19.26 -8.39 -14.58
CA GLY A 46 -20.35 -9.01 -15.32
C GLY A 46 -20.69 -8.33 -16.64
N GLU A 47 -19.84 -7.45 -17.16
CA GLU A 47 -20.03 -6.83 -18.48
C GLU A 47 -19.84 -7.89 -19.60
N PRO A 48 -20.92 -8.29 -20.32
CA PRO A 48 -20.86 -9.41 -21.26
C PRO A 48 -19.99 -9.12 -22.51
N LEU A 49 -19.79 -7.85 -22.85
CA LEU A 49 -19.01 -7.47 -24.03
C LEU A 49 -17.53 -7.19 -23.72
N ALA A 50 -17.16 -6.99 -22.46
CA ALA A 50 -15.80 -6.69 -22.06
C ALA A 50 -15.00 -7.97 -21.82
N ARG A 51 -13.93 -8.16 -22.61
CA ARG A 51 -12.96 -9.24 -22.40
C ARG A 51 -11.70 -8.69 -21.74
N THR A 52 -11.61 -8.76 -20.42
CA THR A 52 -10.53 -8.16 -19.63
C THR A 52 -9.78 -9.18 -18.75
N PRO A 53 -9.30 -10.31 -19.31
CA PRO A 53 -8.83 -11.46 -18.51
C PRO A 53 -7.68 -11.13 -17.54
N HIS A 54 -6.81 -10.17 -17.88
CA HIS A 54 -5.71 -9.75 -17.00
C HIS A 54 -6.18 -8.87 -15.83
N VAL A 55 -7.14 -7.98 -16.08
CA VAL A 55 -7.75 -7.15 -15.02
C VAL A 55 -8.64 -8.01 -14.14
N ASP A 56 -9.37 -8.97 -14.73
CA ASP A 56 -10.22 -9.89 -13.98
C ASP A 56 -9.39 -10.78 -13.06
N ARG A 57 -8.21 -11.24 -13.51
CA ARG A 57 -7.25 -11.93 -12.66
C ARG A 57 -6.77 -11.03 -11.51
N LEU A 58 -6.41 -9.78 -11.80
CA LEU A 58 -5.97 -8.83 -10.78
C LEU A 58 -7.06 -8.57 -9.73
N ALA A 59 -8.32 -8.44 -10.17
CA ALA A 59 -9.47 -8.28 -9.29
C ALA A 59 -9.70 -9.51 -8.38
N LYS A 60 -9.43 -10.73 -8.88
CA LYS A 60 -9.54 -11.98 -8.10
C LYS A 60 -8.40 -12.15 -7.07
N GLU A 61 -7.20 -11.68 -7.40
CA GLU A 61 -6.00 -11.81 -6.55
C GLU A 61 -5.86 -10.65 -5.54
N GLY A 62 -6.65 -9.59 -5.71
CA GLY A 62 -6.56 -8.37 -4.92
C GLY A 62 -7.88 -7.97 -4.25
N VAL A 63 -8.00 -6.67 -4.01
CA VAL A 63 -9.19 -6.05 -3.41
C VAL A 63 -9.85 -5.12 -4.43
N VAL A 64 -11.14 -5.32 -4.65
CA VAL A 64 -11.96 -4.46 -5.51
C VAL A 64 -12.73 -3.45 -4.67
N PHE A 65 -12.53 -2.16 -4.95
CA PHE A 65 -13.32 -1.09 -4.35
C PHE A 65 -14.59 -0.84 -5.16
N ALA A 66 -15.74 -1.37 -4.70
CA ALA A 66 -17.03 -1.21 -5.37
C ALA A 66 -17.56 0.24 -5.40
N ARG A 67 -16.94 1.14 -4.62
CA ARG A 67 -17.36 2.55 -4.45
C ARG A 67 -16.16 3.50 -4.57
N ALA A 68 -15.45 3.44 -5.69
CA ALA A 68 -14.37 4.36 -6.04
C ALA A 68 -14.90 5.48 -6.95
N TYR A 69 -14.54 6.73 -6.66
CA TYR A 69 -15.03 7.91 -7.39
C TYR A 69 -13.88 8.80 -7.82
N ALA A 70 -13.95 9.33 -9.05
CA ALA A 70 -13.10 10.42 -9.48
C ALA A 70 -13.55 11.73 -8.82
N THR A 71 -12.59 12.55 -8.41
CA THR A 71 -12.87 13.84 -7.75
C THR A 71 -13.33 14.92 -8.75
N ALA A 72 -13.06 14.73 -10.05
CA ALA A 72 -13.59 15.54 -11.13
C ALA A 72 -13.69 14.72 -12.43
N PRO A 73 -14.67 14.97 -13.31
CA PRO A 73 -14.80 14.30 -14.60
C PRO A 73 -13.93 14.97 -15.69
N VAL A 74 -12.70 15.38 -15.34
CA VAL A 74 -11.76 16.05 -16.26
C VAL A 74 -10.34 15.52 -16.01
N CYS A 75 -9.68 15.10 -17.09
CA CYS A 75 -8.41 14.37 -17.08
C CYS A 75 -7.31 15.08 -16.25
N SER A 76 -7.03 16.35 -16.55
CA SER A 76 -6.01 17.13 -15.82
C SER A 76 -6.39 17.35 -14.36
N ALA A 77 -7.63 17.73 -14.10
CA ALA A 77 -8.11 18.04 -12.75
C ALA A 77 -8.12 16.81 -11.82
N PHE A 78 -8.51 15.63 -12.34
CA PHE A 78 -8.46 14.37 -11.60
C PHE A 78 -7.01 13.92 -11.33
N ARG A 79 -6.14 13.93 -12.35
CA ARG A 79 -4.76 13.48 -12.21
C ARG A 79 -3.95 14.35 -11.27
N THR A 80 -4.10 15.68 -11.34
CA THR A 80 -3.44 16.59 -10.41
C THR A 80 -3.88 16.29 -8.98
N ALA A 81 -5.19 16.19 -8.72
CA ALA A 81 -5.71 15.89 -7.40
C ALA A 81 -5.19 14.55 -6.83
N MET A 82 -5.09 13.53 -7.69
CA MET A 82 -4.58 12.21 -7.35
C MET A 82 -3.08 12.21 -7.01
N ILE A 83 -2.27 12.96 -7.77
CA ILE A 83 -0.81 13.01 -7.56
C ILE A 83 -0.45 13.89 -6.36
N THR A 84 -1.11 15.04 -6.19
CA THR A 84 -0.80 15.99 -5.13
C THR A 84 -1.55 15.70 -3.83
N SER A 85 -2.56 14.83 -3.87
CA SER A 85 -3.50 14.61 -2.76
C SER A 85 -4.22 15.89 -2.32
N MET A 86 -4.49 16.80 -3.26
CA MET A 86 -5.21 18.07 -3.02
C MET A 86 -6.51 18.13 -3.83
N TRP A 87 -7.50 18.88 -3.34
CA TRP A 87 -8.72 19.15 -4.12
C TRP A 87 -8.44 20.09 -5.28
N GLN A 88 -9.28 20.04 -6.33
CA GLN A 88 -9.19 20.93 -7.50
C GLN A 88 -9.35 22.42 -7.16
N THR A 89 -9.93 22.71 -5.99
CA THR A 89 -10.20 24.06 -5.49
C THR A 89 -9.07 24.63 -4.63
N ALA A 90 -8.04 23.83 -4.36
CA ALA A 90 -6.91 24.23 -3.54
C ALA A 90 -5.88 25.07 -4.32
#